data_AF-A0AAV4NFK4-F1
#
_entry.id   AF-A0AAV4NFK4-F1
#
_cell.length_a   1.000
_cell.length_b   1.000
_cell.length_c   1.000
_cell.angle_alpha   90.00
_cell.angle_beta   90.00
_cell.angle_gamma   90.00
#
_symmetry.space_group_name_H-M   'P 1'
#
loop_
_entity.id
_entity.type
_entity.pdbx_description
1 polymer ?
#
loop_
_entity_poly.entity_id
_entity_poly.type
_entity_poly.pdbx_seq_one_letter_code
_entity_poly.pdbx_strand_id
1 'polypeptide(L)'
;MGMNTTVPTKNENRSRWKSTVQYTNQLGRHTVPQHYYLTKNIDKFAKKEGVKRVLIPRQSKFDVQIEITELDSIIEWEYEVKRHDIGFQVILEESNDNETEITDLIPMHKFETELEPLKGMLRCKKLGI
;
A
#
# COMPACT_ATOMS: atom_id res chain seq x y z
N MET A 1 -16.23 12.44 -66.11
CA MET A 1 -16.17 11.58 -64.91
C MET A 1 -14.71 11.22 -64.66
N GLY A 2 -14.23 11.48 -63.45
CA GLY A 2 -12.83 11.26 -63.06
C GLY A 2 -12.43 12.24 -61.96
N MET A 3 -13.01 12.09 -60.77
CA MET A 3 -12.61 12.84 -59.58
C MET A 3 -11.35 12.19 -59.00
N ASN A 4 -10.26 12.94 -58.90
CA ASN A 4 -9.08 12.56 -58.14
C ASN A 4 -9.33 12.85 -56.66
N THR A 5 -9.60 11.79 -55.88
CA THR A 5 -9.73 11.86 -54.42
C THR A 5 -8.37 11.54 -53.79
N THR A 6 -7.64 12.58 -53.37
CA THR A 6 -6.45 12.41 -52.53
C THR A 6 -6.89 12.17 -51.09
N VAL A 7 -6.48 11.03 -50.54
CA VAL A 7 -6.76 10.58 -49.17
C VAL A 7 -5.88 11.36 -48.18
N PRO A 8 -6.44 12.01 -47.13
CA PRO A 8 -5.63 12.59 -46.07
C PRO A 8 -5.17 11.50 -45.10
N THR A 9 -3.85 11.33 -44.99
CA THR A 9 -3.21 10.43 -44.01
C THR A 9 -3.33 11.01 -42.60
N LYS A 10 -3.87 10.20 -41.69
CA LYS A 10 -4.08 10.52 -40.28
C LYS A 10 -2.78 10.89 -39.58
N ASN A 11 -2.75 12.13 -39.10
CA ASN A 11 -1.86 12.62 -38.07
C ASN A 11 -2.54 12.32 -36.72
N GLU A 12 -2.01 11.41 -35.89
CA GLU A 12 -2.56 11.26 -34.53
C GLU A 12 -1.50 10.83 -33.51
N ASN A 13 -1.12 11.81 -32.70
CA ASN A 13 -0.37 11.74 -31.46
C ASN A 13 -0.79 10.58 -30.55
N ARG A 14 0.18 9.77 -30.10
CA ARG A 14 0.08 9.01 -28.84
C ARG A 14 1.27 9.27 -27.94
N SER A 15 1.39 10.51 -27.50
CA SER A 15 2.07 10.88 -26.27
C SER A 15 1.01 11.24 -25.22
N ARG A 16 0.71 10.34 -24.30
CA ARG A 16 0.10 10.63 -22.98
C ARG A 16 -0.32 9.32 -22.34
N TRP A 17 0.29 8.99 -21.21
CA TRP A 17 -0.37 8.92 -19.90
C TRP A 17 0.73 9.09 -18.84
N LYS A 18 1.08 10.34 -18.52
CA LYS A 18 1.67 10.67 -17.21
C LYS A 18 0.48 11.04 -16.34
N SER A 19 -0.02 10.09 -15.57
CA SER A 19 -1.04 10.32 -14.53
C SER A 19 -0.46 11.29 -13.51
N THR A 20 -0.72 12.58 -13.69
CA THR A 20 -0.47 13.59 -12.67
C THR A 20 -1.73 13.62 -11.81
N VAL A 21 -1.66 13.03 -10.62
CA VAL A 21 -2.71 13.17 -9.61
C VAL A 21 -2.71 14.64 -9.18
N GLN A 22 -3.76 15.37 -9.56
CA GLN A 22 -3.95 16.77 -9.18
C GLN A 22 -4.70 16.80 -7.85
N TYR A 23 -3.99 17.10 -6.76
CA TYR A 23 -4.62 17.36 -5.45
C TYR A 23 -5.17 18.78 -5.45
N THR A 24 -6.50 18.94 -5.50
CA THR A 24 -7.16 20.24 -5.32
C THR A 24 -7.40 20.48 -3.83
N ASN A 25 -6.44 21.12 -3.16
CA ASN A 25 -6.71 21.79 -1.88
C ASN A 25 -7.28 23.18 -2.18
N GLN A 26 -8.44 23.50 -1.58
CA GLN A 26 -9.13 24.78 -1.73
C GLN A 26 -8.35 25.89 -1.01
N LEU A 27 -7.29 26.42 -1.63
CA LEU A 27 -6.64 27.71 -1.31
C LEU A 27 -5.61 28.02 -2.43
N GLY A 28 -6.04 28.72 -3.48
CA GLY A 28 -5.17 29.35 -4.49
C GLY A 28 -4.49 28.40 -5.50
N ARG A 29 -4.43 28.80 -6.78
CA ARG A 29 -3.72 28.08 -7.86
C ARG A 29 -2.20 28.14 -7.71
N HIS A 30 -1.64 27.48 -6.69
CA HIS A 30 -0.21 27.24 -6.61
C HIS A 30 0.08 25.77 -6.92
N THR A 31 0.80 25.51 -8.01
CA THR A 31 1.36 24.19 -8.27
C THR A 31 2.42 23.92 -7.22
N VAL A 32 2.27 22.84 -6.45
CA VAL A 32 3.30 22.36 -5.53
C VAL A 32 4.57 22.11 -6.35
N PRO A 33 5.73 22.72 -6.02
CA PRO A 33 6.96 22.46 -6.75
C PRO A 33 7.33 20.97 -6.71
N GLN A 34 7.81 20.43 -7.82
CA GLN A 34 8.05 18.98 -7.98
C GLN A 34 9.00 18.39 -6.92
N HIS A 35 9.92 19.19 -6.37
CA HIS A 35 10.82 18.74 -5.30
C HIS A 35 10.11 18.50 -3.94
N TYR A 36 8.84 18.92 -3.80
CA TYR A 36 7.98 18.56 -2.68
C TYR A 36 7.10 17.33 -2.96
N TYR A 37 7.16 16.76 -4.16
CA TYR A 37 6.37 15.56 -4.45
C TYR A 37 6.92 14.36 -3.70
N LEU A 38 6.03 13.52 -3.19
CA LEU A 38 6.39 12.21 -2.66
C LEU A 38 7.02 11.40 -3.79
N THR A 39 8.27 10.99 -3.60
CA THR A 39 8.99 10.13 -4.53
C THR A 39 9.25 8.81 -3.85
N LYS A 40 8.72 7.72 -4.44
CA LYS A 40 8.93 6.38 -3.93
C LYS A 40 10.43 6.10 -3.87
N ASN A 41 10.96 5.90 -2.66
CA ASN A 41 12.31 5.42 -2.47
C ASN A 41 12.28 4.10 -1.72
N ILE A 42 11.89 3.05 -2.45
CA ILE A 42 11.80 1.66 -1.93
C ILE A 42 13.12 1.26 -1.28
N ASP A 43 14.23 1.65 -1.89
CA ASP A 43 15.56 1.30 -1.42
C ASP A 43 15.90 1.97 -0.09
N LYS A 44 15.29 3.12 0.23
CA LYS A 44 15.46 3.76 1.54
C LYS A 44 14.80 2.95 2.65
N PHE A 45 13.58 2.48 2.44
CA PHE A 45 12.87 1.65 3.42
C PHE A 45 13.53 0.27 3.55
N ALA A 46 13.82 -0.38 2.42
CA ALA A 46 14.42 -1.72 2.41
C ALA A 46 15.85 -1.79 2.99
N LYS A 47 16.54 -0.65 3.14
CA LYS A 47 17.86 -0.55 3.77
C LYS A 47 17.82 -0.17 5.25
N LYS A 48 16.63 0.13 5.81
CA LYS A 48 16.51 0.38 7.25
C LYS A 48 16.90 -0.88 8.03
N GLU A 49 17.57 -0.68 9.16
CA GLU A 49 17.91 -1.77 10.07
C GLU A 49 16.65 -2.47 10.58
N GLY A 50 16.71 -3.80 10.74
CA GLY A 50 15.58 -4.61 11.20
C GLY A 50 14.52 -4.93 10.14
N VAL A 51 14.61 -4.37 8.92
CA VAL A 51 13.63 -4.67 7.86
C VAL A 51 13.86 -6.07 7.28
N LYS A 52 12.81 -6.88 7.32
CA LYS A 52 12.78 -8.21 6.70
C LYS A 52 12.12 -8.13 5.31
N ARG A 53 12.82 -8.63 4.29
CA ARG A 53 12.25 -8.81 2.95
C ARG A 53 11.64 -10.20 2.82
N VAL A 54 10.41 -10.26 2.33
CA VAL A 54 9.69 -11.51 2.09
C VAL A 54 9.18 -11.55 0.65
N LEU A 55 9.23 -12.72 0.03
CA LEU A 55 8.60 -12.99 -1.25
C LEU A 55 7.32 -13.78 -0.99
N ILE A 56 6.17 -13.23 -1.42
CA ILE A 56 4.86 -13.86 -1.27
C ILE A 56 4.41 -14.37 -2.65
N PRO A 57 4.33 -15.69 -2.87
CA PRO A 57 3.79 -16.27 -4.10
C PRO A 57 2.35 -15.83 -4.40
N ARG A 58 1.92 -15.97 -5.66
CA ARG A 58 0.53 -15.69 -6.05
C ARG A 58 -0.44 -16.55 -5.23
N GLN A 59 -1.53 -15.93 -4.78
CA GLN A 59 -2.59 -16.58 -3.99
C GLN A 59 -2.10 -17.24 -2.69
N SER A 60 -1.00 -16.74 -2.12
CA SER A 60 -0.50 -17.17 -0.81
C SER A 60 -0.53 -16.01 0.19
N LYS A 61 -0.32 -16.32 1.47
CA LYS A 61 -0.21 -15.36 2.57
C LYS A 61 1.09 -15.57 3.35
N PHE A 62 1.49 -14.55 4.09
CA PHE A 62 2.62 -14.61 5.01
C PHE A 62 2.19 -13.98 6.33
N ASP A 63 2.26 -14.76 7.40
CA ASP A 63 1.76 -14.36 8.71
C ASP A 63 2.94 -13.88 9.59
N VAL A 64 2.74 -12.78 10.31
CA VAL A 64 3.66 -12.27 11.32
C VAL A 64 2.94 -12.36 12.66
N GLN A 65 3.37 -13.29 13.51
CA GLN A 65 2.75 -13.54 14.81
C GLN A 65 3.46 -12.72 15.89
N ILE A 66 2.67 -12.09 16.78
CA ILE A 66 3.17 -11.29 17.90
C ILE A 66 2.40 -11.69 19.15
N GLU A 67 3.07 -12.37 20.07
CA GLU A 67 2.45 -12.72 21.35
C GLU A 67 2.30 -11.47 22.23
N ILE A 68 1.06 -11.18 22.64
CA ILE A 68 0.73 -10.08 23.53
C ILE A 68 0.82 -10.56 24.97
N THR A 69 1.92 -10.21 25.63
CA THR A 69 2.16 -10.54 27.05
C THR A 69 1.76 -9.42 28.01
N GLU A 70 1.61 -8.19 27.50
CA GLU A 70 1.27 -7.00 28.28
C GLU A 70 0.09 -6.26 27.64
N LEU A 71 -0.94 -6.00 28.45
CA LEU A 71 -2.10 -5.19 28.03
C LEU A 71 -1.69 -3.73 27.88
N ASP A 72 -2.41 -3.01 27.02
CA ASP A 72 -2.15 -1.61 26.66
C ASP A 72 -0.82 -1.32 25.96
N SER A 73 -0.03 -2.37 25.68
CA SER A 73 1.10 -2.30 24.75
C SER A 73 0.64 -1.86 23.35
N ILE A 74 1.59 -1.29 22.60
CA ILE A 74 1.35 -0.81 21.24
C ILE A 74 2.14 -1.70 20.28
N ILE A 75 1.43 -2.28 19.31
CA ILE A 75 2.04 -2.88 18.12
C ILE A 75 2.12 -1.79 17.06
N GLU A 76 3.31 -1.57 16.53
CA GLU A 76 3.56 -0.69 15.39
C GLU A 76 4.06 -1.51 14.21
N TRP A 77 3.61 -1.17 13.01
CA TRP A 77 4.10 -1.79 11.79
C TRP A 77 4.34 -0.75 10.69
N GLU A 78 5.34 -1.06 9.86
CA GLU A 78 5.63 -0.35 8.62
C GLU A 78 5.91 -1.41 7.55
N TYR A 79 5.25 -1.32 6.39
CA TYR A 79 5.52 -2.22 5.27
C TYR A 79 5.44 -1.52 3.91
N GLU A 80 6.14 -2.06 2.94
CA GLU A 80 6.14 -1.56 1.56
C GLU A 80 6.11 -2.73 0.58
N VAL A 81 5.37 -2.56 -0.52
CA VAL A 81 5.27 -3.56 -1.59
C VAL A 81 5.99 -3.05 -2.82
N LYS A 82 6.89 -3.88 -3.35
CA LYS A 82 7.69 -3.53 -4.52
C LYS A 82 6.86 -3.57 -5.81
N ARG A 83 5.95 -4.54 -5.96
CA ARG A 83 5.14 -4.76 -7.17
C ARG A 83 3.76 -5.27 -6.78
N HIS A 84 2.73 -4.71 -7.41
CA HIS A 84 1.32 -5.04 -7.19
C HIS A 84 0.82 -4.72 -5.78
N ASP A 85 -0.50 -4.74 -5.61
CA ASP A 85 -1.12 -4.56 -4.29
C ASP A 85 -1.06 -5.86 -3.50
N ILE A 86 -0.94 -5.72 -2.18
CA ILE A 86 -1.06 -6.81 -1.21
C ILE A 86 -2.31 -6.59 -0.36
N GLY A 87 -2.99 -7.67 0.01
CA GLY A 87 -3.97 -7.61 1.09
C GLY A 87 -3.24 -7.54 2.43
N PHE A 88 -3.69 -6.68 3.33
CA PHE A 88 -3.23 -6.59 4.70
C PHE A 88 -4.41 -6.68 5.66
N GLN A 89 -4.24 -7.46 6.73
CA GLN A 89 -5.23 -7.70 7.78
C GLN A 89 -4.48 -7.85 9.11
N VAL A 90 -5.14 -7.45 10.20
CA VAL A 90 -4.69 -7.76 11.56
C VAL A 90 -5.80 -8.54 12.25
N ILE A 91 -5.46 -9.72 12.73
CA ILE A 91 -6.36 -10.61 13.48
C ILE A 91 -5.81 -10.79 14.89
N LEU A 92 -6.69 -11.07 15.83
CA LEU A 92 -6.36 -11.54 17.16
C LEU A 92 -6.81 -12.98 17.28
N GLU A 93 -5.90 -13.85 17.68
CA GLU A 93 -6.16 -15.25 18.03
C GLU A 93 -6.13 -15.41 19.55
N GLU A 94 -7.28 -15.69 20.14
CA GLU A 94 -7.45 -15.96 21.57
C GLU A 94 -7.59 -17.48 21.77
N SER A 95 -6.70 -18.09 22.55
CA SER A 95 -6.80 -19.52 22.91
C SER A 95 -7.37 -19.65 24.31
N ASN A 96 -8.59 -20.20 24.42
CA ASN A 96 -9.19 -20.62 25.69
C ASN A 96 -9.27 -22.15 25.74
N ASP A 97 -9.46 -22.71 26.94
CA ASP A 97 -9.25 -24.12 27.34
C ASP A 97 -9.67 -25.23 26.34
N ASN A 98 -10.53 -24.99 25.34
CA ASN A 98 -10.78 -25.91 24.22
C ASN A 98 -11.13 -25.24 22.87
N GLU A 99 -11.09 -23.89 22.77
CA GLU A 99 -11.55 -23.17 21.57
C GLU A 99 -10.61 -22.00 21.23
N THR A 100 -10.37 -21.83 19.93
CA THR A 100 -9.63 -20.70 19.38
C THR A 100 -10.64 -19.71 18.79
N GLU A 101 -10.70 -18.52 19.36
CA GLU A 101 -11.52 -17.42 18.83
C GLU A 101 -10.63 -16.51 17.98
N ILE A 102 -11.06 -16.24 16.74
CA ILE A 102 -10.36 -15.35 15.82
C ILE A 102 -11.21 -14.09 15.61
N THR A 103 -10.64 -12.94 15.95
CA THR A 103 -11.29 -11.64 15.79
C THR A 103 -10.51 -10.75 14.82
N ASP A 104 -11.19 -10.20 13.82
CA ASP A 104 -10.60 -9.19 12.93
C ASP A 104 -10.48 -7.85 13.66
N LEU A 105 -9.24 -7.43 13.94
CA LEU A 105 -8.95 -6.11 14.50
C LEU A 105 -8.85 -5.04 13.40
N ILE A 106 -8.27 -5.41 12.25
CA ILE A 106 -8.25 -4.61 11.04
C ILE A 106 -8.68 -5.52 9.89
N PRO A 107 -9.85 -5.26 9.26
CA PRO A 107 -10.34 -6.06 8.14
C PRO A 107 -9.35 -6.08 6.97
N MET A 108 -9.37 -7.18 6.21
CA MET A 108 -8.53 -7.34 5.03
C MET A 108 -8.80 -6.25 3.99
N HIS A 109 -7.80 -5.41 3.74
CA HIS A 109 -7.85 -4.36 2.72
C HIS A 109 -6.61 -4.36 1.84
N LYS A 110 -6.80 -4.03 0.56
CA LYS A 110 -5.70 -3.80 -0.37
C LYS A 110 -5.28 -2.36 -0.28
N PHE A 111 -4.03 -2.14 0.05
CA PHE A 111 -3.48 -0.80 0.14
C PHE A 111 -2.33 -0.64 -0.85
N GLU A 112 -2.29 0.52 -1.50
CA GLU A 112 -1.23 0.89 -2.42
C GLU A 112 -0.09 1.53 -1.61
N THR A 113 1.12 1.00 -1.79
CA THR A 113 2.37 1.52 -1.18
C THR A 113 3.22 2.24 -2.23
N GLU A 114 2.60 2.75 -3.31
CA GLU A 114 3.34 3.26 -4.46
C GLU A 114 4.12 4.55 -4.16
N LEU A 115 3.69 5.35 -3.19
CA LEU A 115 4.36 6.62 -2.87
C LEU A 115 5.18 6.56 -1.58
N GLU A 116 4.72 5.78 -0.59
CA GLU A 116 5.35 5.63 0.72
C GLU A 116 4.99 4.29 1.38
N PRO A 117 5.82 3.83 2.35
CA PRO A 117 5.46 2.69 3.18
C PRO A 117 4.18 2.97 3.98
N LEU A 118 3.33 1.96 4.08
CA LEU A 118 2.16 2.02 4.93
C LEU A 118 2.56 1.79 6.37
N LYS A 119 1.95 2.57 7.25
CA LYS A 119 2.20 2.54 8.68
C LYS A 119 0.89 2.36 9.41
N GLY A 120 0.95 1.66 10.52
CA GLY A 120 -0.17 1.55 11.43
C GLY A 120 0.31 1.26 12.84
N MET A 121 -0.61 1.50 13.77
CA MET A 121 -0.42 1.14 15.16
C MET A 121 -1.72 0.65 15.74
N LEU A 122 -1.62 -0.25 16.71
CA LEU A 122 -2.75 -0.83 17.42
C LEU A 122 -2.40 -0.92 18.91
N ARG A 123 -3.35 -0.52 19.75
CA ARG A 123 -3.25 -0.75 21.19
C ARG A 123 -3.89 -2.09 21.56
N CYS A 124 -3.12 -2.95 22.20
CA CYS A 124 -3.57 -4.28 22.58
C CYS A 124 -4.46 -4.23 23.81
N LYS A 125 -5.76 -4.50 23.65
CA LYS A 125 -6.74 -4.50 24.74
C LYS A 125 -7.05 -5.89 25.30
N LYS A 126 -6.51 -6.92 24.66
CA LYS A 126 -6.68 -8.33 24.99
C LYS A 126 -5.35 -9.06 24.82
N LEU A 127 -5.15 -10.13 25.57
CA LEU A 127 -4.02 -11.05 25.41
C LEU A 127 -4.33 -12.03 24.26
N GLY A 128 -3.29 -12.55 23.62
CA GLY A 128 -3.42 -13.45 22.47
C GLY A 128 -2.25 -13.29 21.51
N ILE A 129 -2.45 -13.73 20.27
CA ILE A 129 -1.48 -13.64 19.15
C ILE A 129 -2.05 -12.79 18.02
#